data_AF-A0A8G2CN81-F1
#
_entry.id   AF-A0A8G2CN81-F1
#
_cell.length_a   1.000
_cell.length_b   1.000
_cell.length_c   1.000
_cell.angle_alpha   90.00
_cell.angle_beta   90.00
_cell.angle_gamma   90.00
#
_symmetry.space_group_name_H-M   'P 1'
#
loop_
_entity.id
_entity.type
_entity.pdbx_description
1 polymer ?
#
loop_
_entity_poly.entity_id
_entity_poly.type
_entity_poly.pdbx_seq_one_letter_code
_entity_poly.pdbx_strand_id
1 'polypeptide(L)' 'MADTTHNAAAKSHEDAAKAHHMAAEHEKKGDNKTSLEHSQKAHGLAETALKHSTEAHQTSAKHAKAA' A
#
# COMPACT_ATOMS: atom_id res chain seq x y z
N MET A 1 -7.73 1.37 18.76
CA MET A 1 -8.17 1.85 17.42
C MET A 1 -7.00 2.12 16.46
N ALA A 2 -5.79 2.44 16.93
CA ALA A 2 -4.60 2.59 16.07
C ALA A 2 -4.08 1.24 15.50
N ASP A 3 -4.24 0.15 16.23
CA ASP A 3 -3.83 -1.19 15.78
C ASP A 3 -4.56 -1.65 14.51
N THR A 4 -5.80 -1.18 14.32
CA THR A 4 -6.60 -1.51 13.13
C THR A 4 -6.11 -0.78 11.88
N THR A 5 -5.56 0.43 12.02
CA THR A 5 -5.13 1.27 10.89
C THR A 5 -3.70 0.94 10.44
N HIS A 6 -2.80 0.56 11.35
CA HIS A 6 -1.48 0.05 10.97
C HIS A 6 -1.56 -1.30 10.25
N ASN A 7 -2.43 -2.21 10.70
CA ASN A 7 -2.65 -3.49 10.02
C ASN A 7 -3.27 -3.31 8.61
N ALA A 8 -4.17 -2.35 8.44
CA ALA A 8 -4.72 -2.02 7.12
C ALA A 8 -3.64 -1.47 6.18
N ALA A 9 -2.77 -0.57 6.66
CA ALA A 9 -1.65 -0.05 5.90
C ALA A 9 -0.65 -1.16 5.50
N ALA A 10 -0.34 -2.07 6.42
CA ALA A 10 0.54 -3.22 6.16
C ALA A 10 -0.04 -4.13 5.06
N LYS A 11 -1.34 -4.44 5.12
CA LYS A 11 -2.01 -5.23 4.09
C LYS A 11 -1.97 -4.54 2.72
N SER A 12 -2.22 -3.24 2.66
CA SER A 12 -2.11 -2.47 1.41
C SER A 12 -0.69 -2.44 0.85
N HIS A 13 0.34 -2.39 1.72
CA HIS A 13 1.74 -2.51 1.29
C HIS A 13 2.07 -3.91 0.74
N GLU A 14 1.59 -4.99 1.38
CA GLU A 14 1.77 -6.35 0.87
C GLU A 14 1.11 -6.54 -0.50
N ASP A 15 -0.12 -6.03 -0.67
CA ASP A 15 -0.84 -6.13 -1.94
C ASP A 15 -0.16 -5.28 -3.04
N ALA A 16 0.39 -4.11 -2.70
CA ALA A 16 1.18 -3.30 -3.62
C ALA A 16 2.46 -4.03 -4.06
N ALA A 17 3.17 -4.67 -3.13
CA ALA A 17 4.37 -5.44 -3.42
C ALA A 17 4.07 -6.63 -4.35
N LYS A 18 2.97 -7.35 -4.11
CA LYS A 18 2.51 -8.43 -5.01
C LYS A 18 2.21 -7.91 -6.40
N ALA A 19 1.53 -6.76 -6.51
CA ALA A 19 1.22 -6.15 -7.79
C ALA A 19 2.48 -5.71 -8.57
N HIS A 20 3.49 -5.12 -7.89
CA HIS A 20 4.79 -4.85 -8.52
C HIS A 20 5.50 -6.12 -8.98
N HIS A 21 5.42 -7.19 -8.21
CA HIS A 21 6.02 -8.47 -8.59
C HIS A 21 5.36 -9.04 -9.85
N MET A 22 4.03 -9.02 -9.93
CA MET A 22 3.30 -9.41 -11.14
C MET A 22 3.66 -8.53 -12.34
N ALA A 23 3.76 -7.20 -12.15
CA ALA A 23 4.18 -6.31 -13.22
C ALA A 23 5.55 -6.70 -13.78
N ALA A 24 6.53 -6.95 -12.90
CA ALA A 24 7.86 -7.40 -13.30
C ALA A 24 7.86 -8.76 -14.02
N GLU A 25 6.98 -9.69 -13.63
CA GLU A 25 6.82 -10.96 -14.34
C GLU A 25 6.20 -10.80 -15.73
N HIS A 26 5.21 -9.91 -15.88
CA HIS A 26 4.59 -9.62 -17.17
C HIS A 26 5.53 -8.86 -18.12
N GLU A 27 6.31 -7.89 -17.61
CA GLU A 27 7.40 -7.24 -18.38
C GLU A 27 8.39 -8.27 -18.92
N LYS A 28 8.83 -9.21 -18.07
CA LYS A 28 9.78 -10.26 -18.47
C LYS A 28 9.22 -11.18 -19.56
N LYS A 29 7.90 -11.35 -19.61
CA LYS A 29 7.19 -12.13 -20.64
C LYS A 29 6.91 -11.31 -21.91
N GLY A 30 7.22 -10.01 -21.92
CA GLY A 30 6.93 -9.08 -23.01
C GLY A 30 5.48 -8.56 -23.03
N ASP A 31 4.71 -8.83 -21.98
CA ASP A 31 3.33 -8.35 -21.83
C ASP A 31 3.30 -7.00 -21.10
N ASN A 32 3.74 -5.97 -21.83
CA ASN A 32 3.91 -4.62 -21.30
C ASN A 32 2.57 -3.97 -20.91
N LYS A 33 1.45 -4.39 -21.52
CA LYS A 33 0.13 -3.86 -21.20
C LYS A 33 -0.32 -4.33 -19.82
N THR A 34 -0.27 -5.63 -19.58
CA THR A 34 -0.66 -6.20 -18.28
C THR A 34 0.32 -5.76 -17.19
N SER A 35 1.61 -5.62 -17.52
CA SER A 35 2.57 -5.00 -16.62
C SER A 35 2.19 -3.58 -16.20
N LEU A 36 1.82 -2.72 -17.14
CA LEU A 36 1.42 -1.35 -16.85
C LEU A 36 0.19 -1.32 -15.94
N GLU A 37 -0.80 -2.16 -16.21
CA GLU A 37 -2.01 -2.30 -15.38
C GLU A 37 -1.65 -2.71 -13.93
N HIS A 38 -0.76 -3.70 -13.77
CA HIS A 38 -0.27 -4.11 -12.46
C HIS A 38 0.56 -3.03 -11.76
N SER A 39 1.40 -2.30 -12.49
CA SER A 39 2.17 -1.17 -11.94
C SER A 39 1.27 -0.04 -11.47
N GLN A 40 0.24 0.32 -12.24
CA GLN A 40 -0.74 1.33 -11.84
C GLN A 40 -1.53 0.89 -10.61
N LYS A 41 -1.94 -0.38 -10.55
CA LYS A 41 -2.61 -0.95 -9.38
C LYS A 41 -1.72 -0.90 -8.14
N ALA A 42 -0.44 -1.24 -8.28
CA ALA A 42 0.52 -1.19 -7.19
C ALA A 42 0.67 0.25 -6.64
N HIS A 43 0.72 1.25 -7.52
CA HIS A 43 0.78 2.65 -7.14
C HIS A 43 -0.45 3.09 -6.32
N GLY A 44 -1.66 2.76 -6.77
CA GLY A 44 -2.88 3.11 -6.04
C GLY A 44 -2.98 2.43 -4.66
N LEU A 45 -2.48 1.20 -4.54
CA LEU A 45 -2.39 0.49 -3.26
C LEU A 45 -1.37 1.16 -2.33
N ALA A 46 -0.22 1.60 -2.84
CA ALA A 46 0.78 2.31 -2.06
C ALA A 46 0.28 3.66 -1.55
N GLU A 47 -0.47 4.41 -2.36
CA GLU A 47 -1.12 5.66 -1.94
C GLU A 47 -2.16 5.42 -0.84
N THR A 48 -2.94 4.34 -0.97
CA THR A 48 -3.92 3.94 0.07
C THR A 48 -3.21 3.55 1.37
N ALA A 49 -2.12 2.79 1.27
CA ALA A 49 -1.31 2.41 2.42
C ALA A 49 -0.72 3.64 3.13
N LEU A 50 -0.20 4.60 2.35
CA LEU A 50 0.34 5.86 2.87
C LEU A 50 -0.74 6.68 3.59
N LYS A 51 -1.95 6.75 3.02
CA LYS A 51 -3.09 7.42 3.64
C LYS A 51 -3.43 6.78 4.99
N HIS A 52 -3.59 5.46 5.04
CA HIS A 52 -3.90 4.74 6.27
C HIS A 52 -2.77 4.86 7.31
N SER A 53 -1.51 4.80 6.89
CA SER A 53 -0.36 5.01 7.77
C SER A 53 -0.34 6.43 8.35
N THR A 54 -0.64 7.44 7.53
CA THR A 54 -0.74 8.84 7.97
C THR A 54 -1.88 9.03 8.96
N GLU A 55 -3.05 8.47 8.69
CA GLU A 55 -4.20 8.50 9.60
C GLU A 55 -3.90 7.78 10.93
N ALA A 56 -3.23 6.63 10.88
CA ALA A 56 -2.78 5.89 12.05
C ALA A 56 -1.81 6.72 12.90
N HIS A 57 -0.85 7.37 12.25
CA HIS A 57 0.16 8.20 12.91
C HIS A 57 -0.47 9.44 13.56
N GLN A 58 -1.39 10.11 12.87
CA GLN A 58 -2.14 11.25 13.43
C GLN A 58 -3.02 10.84 14.62
N THR A 59 -3.68 9.68 14.54
CA THR A 59 -4.51 9.15 15.63
C THR A 59 -3.67 8.78 16.84
N SER A 60 -2.57 8.07 16.61
CA SER A 60 -1.62 7.70 17.66
C SER A 60 -0.98 8.93 18.32
N ALA A 61 -0.61 9.94 17.53
CA ALA A 61 -0.07 11.20 18.04
C ALA A 61 -1.08 11.99 18.89
N LYS A 62 -2.37 11.98 18.52
CA LYS A 62 -3.44 12.60 19.33
C LYS A 62 -3.64 11.87 20.66
N HIS A 63 -3.60 10.54 20.67
CA HIS A 63 -3.71 9.77 21.90
C HIS A 63 -2.47 9.91 22.81
N ALA A 64 -1.27 9.97 22.23
CA ALA A 64 -0.03 10.15 22.98
C ALA A 64 0.10 11.54 23.63
N LYS A 65 -0.52 12.59 23.05
CA LYS A 65 -0.53 13.95 23.61
C LYS A 65 -1.61 14.19 24.67
N ALA A 66 -2.58 13.28 24.79
CA ALA A 66 -3.68 13.37 25.75
C ALA A 66 -3.44 12.52 27.02
N ALA A 67 -2.28 11.87 27.11
CA ALA A 67 -1.84 11.07 28.25
C ALA A 67 -0.91 11.87 29.18
#